data_AF-A0A972M9X7-F1
#
_entry.id   AF-A0A972M9X7-F1
#
_cell.length_a   1.000
_cell.length_b   1.000
_cell.length_c   1.000
_cell.angle_alpha   90.00
_cell.angle_beta   90.00
_cell.angle_gamma   90.00
#
_symmetry.space_group_name_H-M   'P 1'
#
loop_
_entity.id
_entity.type
_entity.pdbx_description
1 polymer ?
#
loop_
_entity_poly.entity_id
_entity_poly.type
_entity_poly.pdbx_seq_one_letter_code
_entity_poly.pdbx_strand_id
1 'polypeptide(L)'
;MKKILFLLIVIFEIVAYANCSYNKNKIVCFDNGVKWIAFKSLMQFPMYVISGQKQKRYINSRGFVCYADSMINSIECIGDFNNQKWHFYTNMSSNITSNIVNELDRFLSSNNQNQFRNIKKVLKGDIDGDDLLEKVYVQKFGSGEIGDFYSLIVVDDNGKVLWRGPQEENSNNDYVFGEWDFGISMPEVLVDIDGDNQAELLAPAPQSDLFPQYYRVLKWNGTRFVAQRPGVMMLSSHDPNLFIWVNPYPNKNGDGVWISKLHSKNSKKKAVADVIKTQEGEDPKMGKALIRFDSNLIRVVRWIKPIPTAKSYMALISNKDKFNSRGVRLYSIRAILRQDRANFYRGRGDMEDTGIGYFRTFQARKKFEYMKIVPKNLSMDALKSSLLYEIPLLRITPKNGVLEVERVR
;
A
#
# COMPACT_ATOMS: atom_id res chain seq x y z
N MET A 1 -5.01 9.68 -42.17
CA MET A 1 -4.62 10.28 -43.47
C MET A 1 -3.58 11.40 -43.35
N LYS A 2 -3.69 12.41 -42.47
CA LYS A 2 -2.64 13.45 -42.27
C LYS A 2 -1.23 12.91 -41.93
N LYS A 3 -1.12 11.71 -41.34
CA LYS A 3 0.12 11.03 -40.94
C LYS A 3 1.00 10.51 -42.10
N ILE A 4 0.40 10.20 -43.26
CA ILE A 4 1.13 9.68 -44.45
C ILE A 4 1.59 10.83 -45.35
N LEU A 5 0.87 11.95 -45.31
CA LEU A 5 1.13 13.12 -46.16
C LEU A 5 2.42 13.87 -45.74
N PHE A 6 2.71 13.98 -44.44
CA PHE A 6 3.89 14.70 -43.96
C PHE A 6 5.21 13.96 -44.26
N LEU A 7 5.20 12.63 -44.20
CA LEU A 7 6.36 11.79 -44.50
C LEU A 7 6.65 11.72 -46.01
N LEU A 8 5.61 11.84 -46.85
CA LEU A 8 5.76 11.93 -48.31
C LEU A 8 6.45 13.23 -48.74
N ILE A 9 6.25 14.34 -48.02
CA ILE A 9 6.84 15.65 -48.36
C ILE A 9 8.36 15.63 -48.16
N VAL A 10 8.86 15.05 -47.06
CA VAL A 10 10.32 14.93 -46.80
C VAL A 10 10.99 14.00 -47.82
N ILE A 11 10.29 12.95 -48.27
CA ILE A 11 10.80 12.06 -49.31
C ILE A 11 10.79 12.75 -50.68
N PHE A 12 9.78 13.57 -50.98
CA PHE A 12 9.69 14.28 -52.27
C PHE A 12 10.80 15.31 -52.48
N GLU A 13 11.20 16.05 -51.44
CA GLU A 13 12.29 17.03 -51.57
C GLU A 13 13.67 16.38 -51.75
N ILE A 14 13.93 15.24 -51.08
CA ILE A 14 15.19 14.50 -51.24
C ILE A 14 15.27 13.84 -52.63
N VAL A 15 14.15 13.37 -53.17
CA VAL A 15 14.08 12.70 -54.47
C VAL A 15 14.23 13.69 -55.64
N ALA A 16 13.93 14.98 -55.44
CA ALA A 16 14.06 15.99 -56.48
C ALA A 16 15.51 16.32 -56.85
N TYR A 17 16.50 15.96 -56.02
CA TYR A 17 17.91 16.36 -56.20
C TYR A 17 18.88 15.20 -56.44
N ALA A 18 18.44 13.93 -56.38
CA ALA A 18 19.34 12.78 -56.50
C ALA A 18 18.86 11.73 -57.52
N ASN A 19 19.79 11.07 -58.20
CA ASN A 19 19.49 9.92 -59.06
C ASN A 19 19.15 8.70 -58.20
N CYS A 20 17.86 8.44 -58.00
CA CYS A 20 17.38 7.36 -57.15
C CYS A 20 16.84 6.16 -57.95
N SER A 21 17.19 4.96 -57.51
CA SER A 21 16.63 3.68 -57.97
C SER A 21 15.73 3.08 -56.90
N TYR A 22 14.56 2.58 -57.34
CA TYR A 22 13.53 2.02 -56.47
C TYR A 22 13.43 0.49 -56.61
N ASN A 23 13.35 -0.19 -55.46
CA ASN A 23 12.90 -1.58 -55.35
C ASN A 23 11.85 -1.67 -54.22
N LYS A 24 10.97 -2.67 -54.24
CA LYS A 24 9.85 -2.89 -53.30
C LYS A 24 10.18 -2.61 -51.83
N ASN A 25 11.42 -2.84 -51.38
CA ASN A 25 11.83 -2.74 -49.98
C ASN A 25 12.90 -1.67 -49.69
N LYS A 26 13.47 -1.02 -50.71
CA LYS A 26 14.55 -0.04 -50.53
C LYS A 26 14.54 1.06 -51.59
N ILE A 27 14.91 2.26 -51.17
CA ILE A 27 15.24 3.38 -52.05
C ILE A 27 16.75 3.54 -51.97
N VAL A 28 17.42 3.52 -53.13
CA VAL A 28 18.85 3.77 -53.22
C VAL A 28 19.06 5.03 -54.02
N CYS A 29 19.60 6.07 -53.39
CA CYS A 29 19.90 7.33 -54.05
C CYS A 29 21.42 7.53 -54.14
N PHE A 30 21.87 8.06 -55.26
CA PHE A 30 23.25 8.46 -55.46
C PHE A 30 23.30 9.97 -55.64
N ASP A 31 24.10 10.64 -54.81
CA ASP A 31 24.41 12.05 -54.93
C ASP A 31 25.89 12.28 -54.59
N ASN A 32 26.62 12.96 -55.47
CA ASN A 32 28.05 13.27 -55.34
C ASN A 32 28.95 12.10 -54.87
N GLY A 33 28.71 10.89 -55.39
CA GLY A 33 29.50 9.69 -55.07
C GLY A 33 29.12 9.01 -53.74
N VAL A 34 28.15 9.55 -53.00
CA VAL A 34 27.64 8.97 -51.76
C VAL A 34 26.38 8.15 -52.04
N LYS A 35 26.34 6.92 -51.53
CA LYS A 35 25.22 5.99 -51.67
C LYS A 35 24.33 6.06 -50.44
N TRP A 36 23.12 6.57 -50.63
CA TRP A 36 22.08 6.65 -49.61
C TRP A 36 21.13 5.45 -49.76
N ILE A 37 20.85 4.74 -48.67
CA ILE A 37 19.94 3.57 -48.68
C ILE A 37 18.88 3.77 -47.60
N ALA A 38 17.62 3.91 -48.02
CA ALA A 38 16.48 3.95 -47.12
C ALA A 38 15.69 2.63 -47.20
N PHE A 39 15.47 1.98 -46.05
CA PHE A 39 14.66 0.76 -45.97
C PHE A 39 13.25 1.06 -45.49
N LYS A 40 12.26 0.49 -46.17
CA LYS A 40 10.83 0.68 -45.86
C LYS A 40 10.44 0.11 -44.48
N SER A 41 11.24 -0.80 -43.91
CA SER A 41 10.94 -1.55 -42.68
C SER A 41 11.51 -0.95 -41.38
N LEU A 42 12.31 0.11 -41.42
CA LEU A 42 12.83 0.78 -40.21
C LEU A 42 11.84 1.78 -39.60
N MET A 43 10.73 2.08 -40.29
CA MET A 43 9.83 3.21 -39.98
C MET A 43 8.62 2.86 -39.08
N GLN A 44 8.65 1.72 -38.38
CA GLN A 44 7.50 1.25 -37.56
C GLN A 44 7.80 1.12 -36.05
N PHE A 45 8.93 1.63 -35.55
CA PHE A 45 9.33 1.41 -34.15
C PHE A 45 9.30 2.69 -33.31
N PRO A 46 8.86 2.63 -32.04
CA PRO A 46 8.91 3.76 -31.12
C PRO A 46 10.36 4.10 -30.71
N MET A 47 10.63 5.40 -30.52
CA MET A 47 11.90 5.94 -30.00
C MET A 47 11.68 6.60 -28.62
N TYR A 48 12.67 6.48 -27.73
CA TYR A 48 12.70 7.05 -26.39
C TYR A 48 13.84 8.07 -26.25
N VAL A 49 13.66 9.14 -25.47
CA VAL A 49 14.67 10.21 -25.26
C VAL A 49 15.28 10.09 -23.87
N ILE A 50 16.61 10.12 -23.79
CA ILE A 50 17.39 10.25 -22.55
C ILE A 50 18.22 11.54 -22.68
N SER A 51 17.97 12.52 -21.81
CA SER A 51 18.61 13.85 -21.87
C SER A 51 19.83 13.93 -20.95
N GLY A 52 20.97 14.40 -21.49
CA GLY A 52 22.14 14.86 -20.75
C GLY A 52 22.56 16.26 -21.26
N GLN A 53 23.21 17.07 -20.42
CA GLN A 53 23.34 18.53 -20.57
C GLN A 53 24.00 19.08 -21.86
N LYS A 54 24.50 18.25 -22.78
CA LYS A 54 25.06 18.71 -24.07
C LYS A 54 24.67 17.89 -25.31
N GLN A 55 24.02 16.73 -25.15
CA GLN A 55 23.63 15.85 -26.26
C GLN A 55 22.31 15.15 -25.91
N LYS A 56 21.37 15.13 -26.87
CA LYS A 56 20.12 14.36 -26.74
C LYS A 56 20.37 12.95 -27.27
N ARG A 57 20.12 11.94 -26.44
CA ARG A 57 20.28 10.53 -26.78
C ARG A 57 18.90 9.94 -27.09
N TYR A 58 18.75 9.32 -28.26
CA TYR A 58 17.52 8.65 -28.69
C TYR A 58 17.77 7.15 -28.81
N ILE A 59 16.89 6.32 -28.25
CA ILE A 59 17.01 4.86 -28.32
C ILE A 59 15.71 4.29 -28.90
N ASN A 60 15.80 3.48 -29.96
CA ASN A 60 14.65 2.75 -30.47
C ASN A 60 14.58 1.31 -29.91
N SER A 61 13.44 0.65 -30.11
CA SER A 61 13.20 -0.73 -29.66
C SER A 61 14.10 -1.81 -30.31
N ARG A 62 15.08 -1.42 -31.12
CA ARG A 62 16.09 -2.31 -31.74
C ARG A 62 17.53 -1.96 -31.33
N GLY A 63 17.70 -1.10 -30.31
CA GLY A 63 19.01 -0.77 -29.77
C GLY A 63 19.82 0.24 -30.58
N PHE A 64 19.22 0.93 -31.56
CA PHE A 64 19.88 2.06 -32.22
C PHE A 64 19.96 3.22 -31.25
N VAL A 65 21.16 3.77 -31.08
CA VAL A 65 21.45 4.95 -30.28
C VAL A 65 21.76 6.12 -31.21
N CYS A 66 20.89 7.11 -31.26
CA CYS A 66 21.14 8.34 -32.02
C CYS A 66 21.55 9.48 -31.11
N TYR A 67 22.57 10.22 -31.53
CA TYR A 67 23.07 11.45 -30.94
C TYR A 67 22.73 12.59 -31.88
N ALA A 68 21.95 13.56 -31.39
CA ALA A 68 21.76 14.81 -32.12
C ALA A 68 22.71 15.86 -31.52
N ASP A 69 23.65 16.34 -32.34
CA ASP A 69 24.52 17.46 -31.96
C ASP A 69 24.02 18.75 -32.62
N SER A 70 23.46 19.63 -31.80
CA SER A 70 22.93 20.91 -32.25
C SER A 70 24.00 21.86 -32.77
N MET A 71 25.29 21.64 -32.46
CA MET A 71 26.37 22.50 -32.94
C MET A 71 26.80 22.18 -34.37
N ILE A 72 26.57 20.95 -34.85
CA ILE A 72 27.14 20.46 -36.12
C ILE A 72 26.07 20.07 -37.15
N ASN A 73 24.79 20.39 -36.90
CA ASN A 73 23.65 20.02 -37.75
C ASN A 73 23.64 18.55 -38.18
N SER A 74 24.13 17.65 -37.32
CA SER A 74 24.25 16.23 -37.63
C SER A 74 23.52 15.38 -36.59
N ILE A 75 22.89 14.32 -37.09
CA ILE A 75 22.36 13.25 -36.26
C ILE A 75 23.21 12.04 -36.54
N GLU A 76 23.98 11.59 -35.55
CA GLU A 76 24.75 10.35 -35.63
C GLU A 76 23.94 9.23 -35.00
N CYS A 77 23.45 8.30 -35.82
CA CYS A 77 22.81 7.07 -35.32
C CYS A 77 23.79 5.92 -35.39
N ILE A 78 24.09 5.33 -34.23
CA ILE A 78 24.91 4.13 -34.09
C ILE A 78 23.97 2.98 -33.75
N GLY A 79 23.96 1.95 -34.59
CA GLY A 79 23.28 0.70 -34.29
C GLY A 79 24.07 -0.50 -34.79
N ASP A 80 23.90 -1.61 -34.10
CA ASP A 80 24.48 -2.89 -34.49
C ASP A 80 23.38 -3.73 -35.13
N PHE A 81 23.48 -3.96 -36.44
CA PHE A 81 22.55 -4.79 -37.18
C PHE A 81 23.35 -5.81 -37.97
N ASN A 82 23.21 -7.10 -37.61
CA ASN A 82 24.01 -8.22 -38.14
C ASN A 82 25.54 -8.08 -37.93
N ASN A 83 26.01 -7.70 -36.73
CA ASN A 83 27.43 -7.49 -36.41
C ASN A 83 28.14 -6.47 -37.31
N GLN A 84 27.39 -5.48 -37.81
CA GLN A 84 27.94 -4.37 -38.58
C GLN A 84 27.52 -3.06 -37.93
N LYS A 85 28.51 -2.22 -37.64
CA LYS A 85 28.30 -0.83 -37.19
C LYS A 85 27.94 0.03 -38.37
N TRP A 86 26.81 0.72 -38.26
CA TRP A 86 26.35 1.69 -39.25
C TRP A 86 26.49 3.09 -38.68
N HIS A 87 27.04 4.01 -39.49
CA HIS A 87 27.05 5.44 -39.22
C HIS A 87 26.17 6.13 -40.26
N PHE A 88 25.23 6.93 -39.78
CA PHE A 88 24.42 7.81 -40.62
C PHE A 88 24.84 9.25 -40.36
N TYR A 89 25.18 9.98 -41.42
CA TYR A 89 25.44 11.42 -41.36
C TYR A 89 24.40 12.10 -42.24
N THR A 90 23.68 13.07 -41.70
CA THR A 90 22.82 13.94 -42.52
C THR A 90 23.36 15.35 -42.41
N ASN A 91 23.75 15.95 -43.52
CA ASN A 91 24.12 17.36 -43.58
C ASN A 91 22.86 18.15 -43.96
N MET A 92 22.05 18.50 -42.96
CA MET A 92 20.82 19.26 -43.19
C MET A 92 21.07 20.73 -42.85
N SER A 93 20.43 21.64 -43.59
CA SER A 93 20.47 23.06 -43.24
C SER A 93 19.92 23.26 -41.82
N SER A 94 20.52 24.18 -41.05
CA SER A 94 20.21 24.42 -39.63
C SER A 94 18.72 24.66 -39.33
N ASN A 95 17.98 25.18 -40.31
CA ASN A 95 16.55 25.46 -40.19
C ASN A 95 15.68 24.19 -40.29
N ILE A 96 16.11 23.18 -41.06
CA ILE A 96 15.38 21.91 -41.19
C ILE A 96 15.62 21.03 -39.96
N THR A 97 16.87 20.96 -39.49
CA THR A 97 17.25 20.18 -38.30
C THR A 97 16.52 20.65 -37.06
N SER A 98 16.42 21.97 -36.85
CA SER A 98 15.73 22.53 -35.68
C SER A 98 14.22 22.28 -35.71
N ASN A 99 13.56 22.37 -36.88
CA ASN A 99 12.15 22.06 -37.03
C ASN A 99 11.85 20.57 -36.79
N ILE A 100 12.65 19.67 -37.36
CA ILE A 100 12.50 18.22 -37.17
C ILE A 100 12.72 17.83 -35.70
N VAL A 101 13.75 18.38 -35.05
CA VAL A 101 14.00 18.13 -33.61
C VAL A 101 12.85 18.66 -32.75
N ASN A 102 12.34 19.86 -33.05
CA ASN A 102 11.21 20.44 -32.32
C ASN A 102 9.89 19.68 -32.54
N GLU A 103 9.64 19.15 -33.74
CA GLU A 103 8.48 18.31 -34.01
C GLU A 103 8.61 16.90 -33.45
N LEU A 104 9.79 16.30 -33.45
CA LEU A 104 10.07 15.06 -32.73
C LEU A 104 9.90 15.24 -31.22
N ASP A 105 10.42 16.33 -30.65
CA ASP A 105 10.22 16.63 -29.22
C ASP A 105 8.74 16.88 -28.92
N ARG A 106 8.00 17.61 -29.77
CA ARG A 106 6.53 17.76 -29.61
C ARG A 106 5.81 16.43 -29.76
N PHE A 107 6.19 15.58 -30.71
CA PHE A 107 5.56 14.29 -30.96
C PHE A 107 5.80 13.30 -29.82
N LEU A 108 7.04 13.24 -29.32
CA LEU A 108 7.44 12.39 -28.20
C LEU A 108 6.88 12.90 -26.87
N SER A 109 6.81 14.22 -26.68
CA SER A 109 6.18 14.82 -25.50
C SER A 109 4.66 14.68 -25.54
N SER A 110 4.00 14.87 -26.69
CA SER A 110 2.53 14.81 -26.79
C SER A 110 1.96 13.40 -26.69
N ASN A 111 2.67 12.37 -27.18
CA ASN A 111 2.16 10.99 -27.13
C ASN A 111 2.38 10.29 -25.78
N ASN A 112 3.48 10.57 -25.06
CA ASN A 112 3.74 9.90 -23.79
C ASN A 112 3.34 10.73 -22.55
N GLN A 113 3.34 12.07 -22.60
CA GLN A 113 3.01 12.86 -21.40
C GLN A 113 1.51 12.88 -21.08
N ASN A 114 0.63 12.64 -22.06
CA ASN A 114 -0.81 12.60 -21.81
C ASN A 114 -1.22 11.32 -21.07
N GLN A 115 -0.45 10.24 -21.24
CA GLN A 115 -0.82 8.91 -20.74
C GLN A 115 -0.80 8.79 -19.21
N PHE A 116 0.01 9.61 -18.55
CA PHE A 116 0.21 9.62 -17.10
C PHE A 116 -0.17 10.97 -16.48
N ARG A 117 -1.17 11.66 -17.02
CA ARG A 117 -1.77 12.82 -16.32
C ARG A 117 -2.59 12.34 -15.12
N ASN A 118 -2.71 13.18 -14.09
CA ASN A 118 -3.54 12.94 -12.91
C ASN A 118 -3.23 11.65 -12.13
N ILE A 119 -1.94 11.31 -12.01
CA ILE A 119 -1.50 10.22 -11.14
C ILE A 119 -1.62 10.65 -9.68
N LYS A 120 -2.42 9.91 -8.91
CA LYS A 120 -2.59 10.12 -7.47
C LYS A 120 -1.51 9.39 -6.67
N LYS A 121 -1.19 8.16 -7.09
CA LYS A 121 -0.28 7.27 -6.37
C LYS A 121 0.45 6.36 -7.35
N VAL A 122 1.68 5.98 -6.98
CA VAL A 122 2.47 4.95 -7.68
C VAL A 122 2.90 3.91 -6.66
N LEU A 123 2.62 2.65 -6.96
CA LEU A 123 3.14 1.50 -6.23
C LEU A 123 4.24 0.85 -7.07
N LYS A 124 5.21 0.26 -6.39
CA LYS A 124 6.30 -0.50 -7.02
C LYS A 124 6.37 -1.87 -6.37
N GLY A 125 6.55 -2.90 -7.17
CA GLY A 125 6.62 -4.29 -6.74
C GLY A 125 6.97 -5.16 -7.93
N ASP A 126 7.56 -6.30 -7.64
CA ASP A 126 7.82 -7.38 -8.60
C ASP A 126 6.50 -8.13 -8.80
N ILE A 127 5.85 -7.92 -9.94
CA ILE A 127 4.49 -8.35 -10.22
C ILE A 127 4.43 -9.76 -10.81
N ASP A 128 5.45 -10.15 -11.58
CA ASP A 128 5.51 -11.40 -12.32
C ASP A 128 6.68 -12.34 -11.94
N GLY A 129 7.48 -11.96 -10.95
CA GLY A 129 8.48 -12.83 -10.32
C GLY A 129 9.83 -12.82 -11.02
N ASP A 130 10.12 -11.82 -11.84
CA ASP A 130 11.37 -11.71 -12.61
C ASP A 130 12.49 -10.93 -11.88
N ASP A 131 12.26 -10.59 -10.61
CA ASP A 131 13.10 -9.78 -9.74
C ASP A 131 13.27 -8.29 -10.16
N LEU A 132 12.60 -7.84 -11.22
CA LEU A 132 12.48 -6.44 -11.62
C LEU A 132 11.26 -5.80 -10.94
N LEU A 133 11.16 -4.46 -11.02
CA LEU A 133 10.11 -3.72 -10.33
C LEU A 133 9.23 -3.01 -11.33
N GLU A 134 8.01 -3.51 -11.48
CA GLU A 134 6.93 -2.89 -12.22
C GLU A 134 6.40 -1.68 -11.44
N LYS A 135 5.64 -0.84 -12.15
CA LYS A 135 4.91 0.29 -11.57
C LYS A 135 3.42 0.09 -11.78
N VAL A 136 2.67 0.24 -10.69
CA VAL A 136 1.21 0.36 -10.73
C VAL A 136 0.83 1.80 -10.41
N TYR A 137 0.35 2.51 -11.43
CA TYR A 137 -0.14 3.86 -11.31
C TYR A 137 -1.62 3.84 -10.96
N VAL A 138 -2.01 4.67 -10.00
CA VAL A 138 -3.41 4.96 -9.66
C VAL A 138 -3.75 6.30 -10.31
N GLN A 139 -4.52 6.27 -11.40
CA GLN A 139 -4.83 7.43 -12.23
C GLN A 139 -6.30 7.83 -12.05
N LYS A 140 -6.53 9.12 -11.74
CA LYS A 140 -7.88 9.69 -11.76
C LYS A 140 -8.40 9.73 -13.21
N PHE A 141 -9.57 9.16 -13.45
CA PHE A 141 -10.20 9.20 -14.78
C PHE A 141 -11.56 9.93 -14.78
N GLY A 142 -12.22 10.05 -13.62
CA GLY A 142 -13.54 10.67 -13.50
C GLY A 142 -13.78 11.30 -12.13
N SER A 143 -14.85 12.08 -12.06
CA SER A 143 -15.41 12.68 -10.84
C SER A 143 -16.93 12.69 -11.00
N GLY A 144 -17.64 12.15 -10.01
CA GLY A 144 -19.10 12.12 -9.99
C GLY A 144 -19.65 12.68 -8.68
N GLU A 145 -20.95 12.50 -8.47
CA GLU A 145 -21.65 13.04 -7.29
C GLU A 145 -21.11 12.47 -5.96
N ILE A 146 -20.67 11.20 -5.98
CA ILE A 146 -20.15 10.51 -4.80
C ILE A 146 -18.65 10.70 -4.58
N GLY A 147 -17.94 11.38 -5.47
CA GLY A 147 -16.50 11.66 -5.34
C GLY A 147 -15.66 11.35 -6.57
N ASP A 148 -14.37 11.13 -6.35
CA ASP A 148 -13.37 10.93 -7.41
C ASP A 148 -13.16 9.45 -7.73
N PHE A 149 -13.00 9.13 -9.02
CA PHE A 149 -12.81 7.77 -9.52
C PHE A 149 -11.43 7.58 -10.15
N TYR A 150 -10.82 6.44 -9.83
CA TYR A 150 -9.45 6.10 -10.20
C TYR A 150 -9.36 4.68 -10.78
N SER A 151 -8.46 4.50 -11.74
CA SER A 151 -8.17 3.24 -12.42
C SER A 151 -6.68 2.89 -12.30
N LEU A 152 -6.34 1.62 -12.51
CA LEU A 152 -4.95 1.16 -12.49
C LEU A 152 -4.33 1.20 -13.89
N ILE A 153 -3.05 1.59 -13.95
CA ILE A 153 -2.20 1.34 -15.11
C ILE A 153 -0.99 0.56 -14.63
N VAL A 154 -0.78 -0.63 -15.19
CA VAL A 154 0.36 -1.49 -14.88
C VAL A 154 1.38 -1.34 -15.99
N VAL A 155 2.62 -1.10 -15.60
CA VAL A 155 3.73 -0.79 -16.50
C VAL A 155 4.92 -1.62 -16.08
N ASP A 156 5.58 -2.26 -17.05
CA ASP A 156 6.82 -2.98 -16.80
C ASP A 156 7.99 -2.07 -16.42
N ASP A 157 9.10 -2.68 -16.03
CA ASP A 157 10.37 -2.04 -15.73
C ASP A 157 10.87 -1.12 -16.88
N ASN A 158 10.53 -1.47 -18.13
CA ASN A 158 10.88 -0.76 -19.36
C ASN A 158 9.90 0.37 -19.75
N GLY A 159 8.81 0.56 -19.00
CA GLY A 159 7.83 1.62 -19.26
C GLY A 159 6.72 1.24 -20.24
N LYS A 160 6.64 -0.01 -20.71
CA LYS A 160 5.55 -0.51 -21.55
C LYS A 160 4.35 -0.86 -20.67
N VAL A 161 3.17 -0.42 -21.10
CA VAL A 161 1.92 -0.76 -20.41
C VAL A 161 1.59 -2.23 -20.62
N LEU A 162 1.47 -2.95 -19.52
CA LEU A 162 1.04 -4.35 -19.48
C LEU A 162 -0.49 -4.44 -19.43
N TRP A 163 -1.12 -3.61 -18.60
CA TRP A 163 -2.58 -3.66 -18.39
C TRP A 163 -3.17 -2.32 -17.95
N ARG A 164 -4.45 -2.13 -18.25
CA ARG A 164 -5.26 -1.00 -17.79
C ARG A 164 -6.54 -1.51 -17.14
N GLY A 165 -6.81 -1.01 -15.94
CA GLY A 165 -8.08 -1.23 -15.28
C GLY A 165 -9.24 -0.56 -16.02
N PRO A 166 -10.48 -1.01 -15.75
CA PRO A 166 -11.67 -0.37 -16.30
C PRO A 166 -11.77 1.08 -15.81
N GLN A 167 -12.39 1.93 -16.65
CA GLN A 167 -12.67 3.33 -16.36
C GLN A 167 -14.19 3.51 -16.34
N GLU A 168 -14.81 3.05 -15.27
CA GLU A 168 -16.26 3.14 -15.05
C GLU A 168 -16.56 3.72 -13.67
N GLU A 169 -17.60 4.54 -13.56
CA GLU A 169 -17.98 5.22 -12.31
C GLU A 169 -18.86 4.32 -11.43
N ASN A 170 -18.43 3.07 -11.24
CA ASN A 170 -19.13 2.07 -10.42
C ASN A 170 -18.28 1.70 -9.20
N SER A 171 -18.67 2.20 -8.03
CA SER A 171 -17.95 1.95 -6.77
C SER A 171 -18.02 0.50 -6.27
N ASN A 172 -18.93 -0.32 -6.82
CA ASN A 172 -19.01 -1.75 -6.53
C ASN A 172 -18.06 -2.61 -7.37
N ASN A 173 -17.37 -2.03 -8.35
CA ASN A 173 -16.39 -2.75 -9.15
C ASN A 173 -15.07 -2.88 -8.38
N ASP A 174 -14.59 -4.11 -8.18
CA ASP A 174 -13.33 -4.41 -7.46
C ASP A 174 -12.09 -3.75 -8.08
N TYR A 175 -12.14 -3.41 -9.36
CA TYR A 175 -11.06 -2.77 -10.11
C TYR A 175 -11.15 -1.25 -10.16
N VAL A 176 -12.20 -0.66 -9.58
CA VAL A 176 -12.40 0.79 -9.50
C VAL A 176 -12.08 1.27 -8.09
N PHE A 177 -11.30 2.35 -8.02
CA PHE A 177 -10.82 2.93 -6.77
C PHE A 177 -11.38 4.34 -6.63
N GLY A 178 -11.53 4.81 -5.40
CA GLY A 178 -12.16 6.09 -5.17
C GLY A 178 -11.80 6.77 -3.87
N GLU A 179 -12.00 8.08 -3.87
CA GLU A 179 -12.13 8.90 -2.69
C GLU A 179 -13.59 9.34 -2.67
N TRP A 180 -14.44 8.54 -2.02
CA TRP A 180 -15.88 8.74 -1.98
C TRP A 180 -16.32 9.27 -0.60
N ASP A 181 -17.52 9.83 -0.55
CA ASP A 181 -18.16 10.30 0.68
C ASP A 181 -18.28 9.21 1.77
N PHE A 182 -18.48 7.95 1.36
CA PHE A 182 -18.51 6.79 2.26
C PHE A 182 -17.15 6.08 2.44
N GLY A 183 -16.05 6.61 1.91
CA GLY A 183 -14.72 6.10 2.22
C GLY A 183 -13.69 6.14 1.10
N ILE A 184 -12.43 5.94 1.48
CA ILE A 184 -11.28 5.91 0.56
C ILE A 184 -10.90 4.47 0.30
N SER A 185 -10.76 4.11 -0.97
CA SER A 185 -10.47 2.73 -1.37
C SER A 185 -9.11 2.57 -2.06
N MET A 186 -8.21 3.55 -1.94
CA MET A 186 -6.92 3.60 -2.65
C MET A 186 -5.98 2.43 -2.32
N PRO A 187 -5.35 1.78 -3.32
CA PRO A 187 -4.42 0.67 -3.07
C PRO A 187 -3.25 1.07 -2.18
N GLU A 188 -2.89 0.21 -1.23
CA GLU A 188 -1.94 0.51 -0.16
C GLU A 188 -0.60 -0.20 -0.34
N VAL A 189 -0.63 -1.47 -0.75
CA VAL A 189 0.54 -2.33 -0.90
C VAL A 189 0.42 -3.17 -2.17
N LEU A 190 1.57 -3.44 -2.78
CA LEU A 190 1.75 -4.37 -3.88
C LEU A 190 2.86 -5.34 -3.46
N VAL A 191 2.52 -6.62 -3.28
CA VAL A 191 3.41 -7.63 -2.68
C VAL A 191 2.93 -9.04 -3.01
N ASP A 192 3.84 -9.99 -3.18
CA ASP A 192 3.54 -11.42 -3.21
C ASP A 192 3.25 -11.94 -1.79
N ILE A 193 1.97 -12.21 -1.51
CA ILE A 193 1.41 -12.61 -0.22
C ILE A 193 1.47 -14.13 -0.04
N ASP A 194 1.15 -14.88 -1.09
CA ASP A 194 0.98 -16.34 -1.01
C ASP A 194 2.24 -17.13 -1.39
N GLY A 195 3.25 -16.46 -1.94
CA GLY A 195 4.55 -17.03 -2.24
C GLY A 195 4.64 -17.70 -3.60
N ASP A 196 3.73 -17.41 -4.53
CA ASP A 196 3.73 -18.00 -5.86
C ASP A 196 4.45 -17.16 -6.94
N ASN A 197 5.16 -16.11 -6.50
CA ASN A 197 5.86 -15.13 -7.33
C ASN A 197 4.94 -14.28 -8.21
N GLN A 198 3.65 -14.19 -7.91
CA GLN A 198 2.75 -13.20 -8.51
C GLN A 198 2.35 -12.19 -7.45
N ALA A 199 2.43 -10.89 -7.75
CA ALA A 199 2.04 -9.90 -6.76
C ALA A 199 0.53 -9.82 -6.58
N GLU A 200 0.11 -9.63 -5.33
CA GLU A 200 -1.19 -9.11 -4.97
C GLU A 200 -1.14 -7.61 -4.66
N LEU A 201 -2.19 -6.93 -5.12
CA LEU A 201 -2.50 -5.56 -4.77
C LEU A 201 -3.54 -5.55 -3.66
N LEU A 202 -3.19 -4.97 -2.51
CA LEU A 202 -4.08 -4.79 -1.38
C LEU A 202 -4.66 -3.37 -1.38
N ALA A 203 -5.99 -3.28 -1.34
CA ALA A 203 -6.69 -2.02 -1.25
C ALA A 203 -7.82 -2.09 -0.21
N PRO A 204 -8.00 -1.09 0.66
CA PRO A 204 -9.15 -1.03 1.54
C PRO A 204 -10.43 -1.02 0.70
N ALA A 205 -11.43 -1.80 1.13
CA ALA A 205 -12.80 -1.59 0.69
C ALA A 205 -13.26 -0.22 1.20
N PRO A 206 -14.03 0.55 0.40
CA PRO A 206 -14.58 1.81 0.89
C PRO A 206 -15.52 1.52 2.05
N GLN A 207 -15.31 2.22 3.17
CA GLN A 207 -16.07 1.94 4.37
C GLN A 207 -16.25 3.21 5.18
N SER A 208 -17.50 3.47 5.56
CA SER A 208 -17.85 4.43 6.60
C SER A 208 -17.77 3.70 7.95
N ASP A 209 -17.18 4.37 8.95
CA ASP A 209 -17.22 3.97 10.36
C ASP A 209 -16.22 2.90 10.83
N LEU A 210 -16.19 2.73 12.17
CA LEU A 210 -15.24 1.96 13.01
C LEU A 210 -15.31 0.43 12.85
N PHE A 211 -15.81 -0.10 11.73
CA PHE A 211 -15.76 -1.54 11.47
C PHE A 211 -14.35 -1.98 11.05
N PRO A 212 -13.99 -3.25 11.23
CA PRO A 212 -12.72 -3.75 10.74
C PRO A 212 -12.54 -3.50 9.25
N GLN A 213 -11.38 -2.95 8.88
CA GLN A 213 -11.09 -2.62 7.49
C GLN A 213 -11.05 -3.89 6.66
N TYR A 214 -12.04 -4.05 5.78
CA TYR A 214 -11.99 -5.07 4.73
C TYR A 214 -10.98 -4.64 3.69
N TYR A 215 -10.21 -5.59 3.19
CA TYR A 215 -9.31 -5.40 2.07
C TYR A 215 -9.82 -6.18 0.87
N ARG A 216 -9.87 -5.50 -0.28
CA ARG A 216 -9.88 -6.11 -1.60
C ARG A 216 -8.47 -6.61 -1.90
N VAL A 217 -8.40 -7.82 -2.42
CA VAL A 217 -7.15 -8.46 -2.84
C VAL A 217 -7.27 -8.68 -4.33
N LEU A 218 -6.40 -8.06 -5.11
CA LEU A 218 -6.34 -8.30 -6.56
C LEU A 218 -5.03 -9.01 -6.88
N LYS A 219 -5.10 -10.21 -7.45
CA LYS A 219 -3.92 -11.00 -7.80
C LYS A 219 -3.56 -10.83 -9.26
N TRP A 220 -2.29 -10.58 -9.56
CA TRP A 220 -1.81 -10.59 -10.94
C TRP A 220 -1.83 -12.02 -11.49
N ASN A 221 -2.31 -12.24 -12.71
CA ASN A 221 -2.35 -13.58 -13.32
C ASN A 221 -1.42 -13.74 -14.53
N GLY A 222 -0.45 -12.83 -14.69
CA GLY A 222 0.42 -12.73 -15.87
C GLY A 222 -0.09 -11.77 -16.95
N THR A 223 -1.37 -11.40 -16.94
CA THR A 223 -1.96 -10.51 -17.97
C THR A 223 -2.75 -9.34 -17.39
N ARG A 224 -3.40 -9.54 -16.24
CA ARG A 224 -4.21 -8.55 -15.55
C ARG A 224 -4.32 -8.89 -14.09
N PHE A 225 -4.79 -7.92 -13.31
CA PHE A 225 -5.29 -8.19 -11.97
C PHE A 225 -6.65 -8.91 -12.03
N VAL A 226 -6.84 -9.89 -11.15
CA VAL A 226 -8.07 -10.64 -10.94
C VAL A 226 -8.46 -10.55 -9.48
N ALA A 227 -9.71 -10.18 -9.21
CA ALA A 227 -10.23 -10.09 -7.85
C ALA A 227 -10.18 -11.46 -7.15
N GLN A 228 -9.62 -11.45 -5.94
CA GLN A 228 -9.62 -12.57 -5.01
C GLN A 228 -10.61 -12.30 -3.89
N ARG A 229 -10.80 -13.28 -3.01
CA ARG A 229 -11.74 -13.16 -1.89
C ARG A 229 -11.32 -12.01 -0.95
N PRO A 230 -12.18 -11.01 -0.71
CA PRO A 230 -11.86 -9.94 0.23
C PRO A 230 -11.84 -10.48 1.67
N GLY A 231 -11.22 -9.75 2.58
CA GLY A 231 -11.21 -10.15 3.98
C GLY A 231 -10.62 -9.11 4.92
N VAL A 232 -10.75 -9.39 6.23
CA VAL A 232 -10.14 -8.60 7.30
C VAL A 232 -8.88 -9.31 7.76
N MET A 233 -7.80 -8.57 7.95
CA MET A 233 -6.57 -9.09 8.55
C MET A 233 -6.63 -8.95 10.07
N MET A 234 -7.03 -10.02 10.77
CA MET A 234 -7.28 -10.05 12.22
C MET A 234 -6.11 -10.69 12.97
N LEU A 235 -5.73 -10.13 14.12
CA LEU A 235 -4.73 -10.75 15.00
C LEU A 235 -5.29 -12.07 15.54
N SER A 236 -4.50 -13.13 15.43
CA SER A 236 -4.83 -14.47 15.92
C SER A 236 -5.02 -14.45 17.44
N SER A 237 -6.05 -15.15 17.91
CA SER A 237 -6.28 -15.39 19.35
C SER A 237 -5.26 -16.34 19.97
N HIS A 238 -4.51 -17.07 19.14
CA HIS A 238 -3.52 -18.08 19.58
C HIS A 238 -2.08 -17.59 19.45
N ASP A 239 -1.81 -16.62 18.56
CA ASP A 239 -0.48 -16.06 18.35
C ASP A 239 -0.56 -14.52 18.24
N PRO A 240 -0.04 -13.77 19.23
CA PRO A 240 -0.12 -12.30 19.24
C PRO A 240 0.77 -11.63 18.18
N ASN A 241 1.56 -12.41 17.44
CA ASN A 241 2.41 -11.95 16.34
C ASN A 241 1.95 -12.47 14.98
N LEU A 242 0.72 -12.97 14.87
CA LEU A 242 0.17 -13.48 13.63
C LEU A 242 -1.16 -12.80 13.33
N PHE A 243 -1.27 -12.19 12.16
CA PHE A 243 -2.53 -11.80 11.55
C PHE A 243 -2.97 -12.86 10.55
N ILE A 244 -4.26 -13.17 10.56
CA ILE A 244 -4.93 -14.13 9.67
C ILE A 244 -6.02 -13.45 8.88
N TRP A 245 -6.28 -13.93 7.67
CA TRP A 245 -7.41 -13.51 6.86
C TRP A 245 -8.71 -14.09 7.40
N VAL A 246 -9.72 -13.24 7.58
CA VAL A 246 -11.03 -13.63 8.10
C VAL A 246 -12.14 -13.07 7.20
N ASN A 247 -13.01 -13.95 6.73
CA ASN A 247 -14.22 -13.60 5.97
C ASN A 247 -15.28 -14.72 6.12
N PRO A 248 -16.51 -14.43 6.62
CA PRO A 248 -16.96 -13.13 7.10
C PRO A 248 -16.32 -12.78 8.46
N TYR A 249 -16.30 -11.49 8.79
CA TYR A 249 -15.90 -11.04 10.12
C TYR A 249 -16.82 -11.63 11.21
N PRO A 250 -16.29 -12.35 12.22
CA PRO A 250 -17.09 -13.19 13.10
C PRO A 250 -17.85 -12.41 14.19
N ASN A 251 -17.43 -11.19 14.52
CA ASN A 251 -17.95 -10.48 15.69
C ASN A 251 -18.82 -9.28 15.31
N LYS A 252 -20.14 -9.40 15.48
CA LYS A 252 -21.08 -8.30 15.20
C LYS A 252 -20.81 -7.04 16.02
N ASN A 253 -20.16 -7.13 17.18
CA ASN A 253 -19.89 -5.99 18.07
C ASN A 253 -18.65 -5.21 17.64
N GLY A 254 -17.92 -5.65 16.62
CA GLY A 254 -16.70 -4.98 16.21
C GLY A 254 -15.49 -5.25 17.09
N ASP A 255 -15.54 -6.12 18.12
CA ASP A 255 -14.35 -6.37 18.97
C ASP A 255 -13.30 -7.21 18.25
N GLY A 256 -12.08 -6.72 18.29
CA GLY A 256 -10.96 -7.40 17.67
C GLY A 256 -9.69 -6.58 17.70
N VAL A 257 -8.66 -7.15 17.08
CA VAL A 257 -7.45 -6.43 16.71
C VAL A 257 -7.23 -6.69 15.22
N TRP A 258 -7.17 -5.65 14.40
CA TRP A 258 -6.99 -5.80 12.96
C TRP A 258 -6.04 -4.74 12.40
N ILE A 259 -5.51 -5.02 11.21
CA ILE A 259 -4.78 -4.04 10.41
C ILE A 259 -5.79 -3.07 9.80
N SER A 260 -5.69 -1.80 10.16
CA SER A 260 -6.58 -0.74 9.65
C SER A 260 -6.02 0.00 8.46
N LYS A 261 -4.69 0.00 8.31
CA LYS A 261 -3.99 0.67 7.23
C LYS A 261 -2.63 0.02 6.99
N LEU A 262 -2.27 -0.13 5.74
CA LEU A 262 -0.96 -0.58 5.31
C LEU A 262 -0.18 0.56 4.68
N HIS A 263 1.12 0.56 4.95
CA HIS A 263 2.09 1.48 4.38
C HIS A 263 3.16 0.64 3.69
N SER A 264 3.19 0.72 2.36
CA SER A 264 4.21 0.05 1.57
C SER A 264 5.61 0.53 2.00
N LYS A 265 6.53 -0.43 2.15
CA LYS A 265 7.97 -0.19 2.16
C LYS A 265 8.53 -0.79 0.87
N ASN A 266 9.58 -0.19 0.31
CA ASN A 266 10.32 -0.68 -0.87
C ASN A 266 11.06 -2.02 -0.62
N SER A 267 10.47 -2.96 0.12
CA SER A 267 11.08 -4.24 0.48
C SER A 267 10.14 -5.38 0.16
N LYS A 268 10.66 -6.41 -0.54
CA LYS A 268 9.90 -7.43 -1.28
C LYS A 268 8.75 -8.13 -0.55
N LYS A 269 8.71 -8.17 0.79
CA LYS A 269 7.62 -8.82 1.56
C LYS A 269 7.29 -8.16 2.89
N LYS A 270 7.60 -6.88 3.09
CA LYS A 270 7.35 -6.19 4.38
C LYS A 270 6.57 -4.90 4.19
N ALA A 271 5.68 -4.63 5.13
CA ALA A 271 4.91 -3.40 5.20
C ALA A 271 4.89 -2.89 6.64
N VAL A 272 4.61 -1.59 6.81
CA VAL A 272 4.23 -1.04 8.11
C VAL A 272 2.71 -1.04 8.18
N ALA A 273 2.15 -1.62 9.23
CA ALA A 273 0.72 -1.68 9.47
C ALA A 273 0.33 -0.76 10.62
N ASP A 274 -0.68 0.08 10.44
CA ASP A 274 -1.45 0.63 11.56
C ASP A 274 -2.45 -0.43 12.01
N VAL A 275 -2.52 -0.63 13.32
CA VAL A 275 -3.32 -1.69 13.93
C VAL A 275 -4.29 -1.05 14.90
N ILE A 276 -5.57 -1.39 14.78
CA ILE A 276 -6.61 -0.94 15.70
C ILE A 276 -7.05 -2.12 16.56
N LYS A 277 -7.24 -1.84 17.84
CA LYS A 277 -7.95 -2.71 18.78
C LYS A 277 -9.19 -2.00 19.26
N THR A 278 -10.33 -2.68 19.14
CA THR A 278 -11.60 -2.27 19.73
C THR A 278 -12.07 -3.33 20.70
N GLN A 279 -12.85 -2.88 21.67
CA GLN A 279 -13.53 -3.74 22.63
C GLN A 279 -14.76 -2.99 23.11
N GLU A 280 -15.90 -3.66 23.22
CA GLU A 280 -17.16 -3.08 23.65
C GLU A 280 -17.00 -2.28 24.96
N GLY A 281 -17.37 -0.99 24.91
CA GLY A 281 -17.27 -0.07 26.03
C GLY A 281 -15.89 0.52 26.29
N GLU A 282 -14.90 0.27 25.43
CA GLU A 282 -13.58 0.91 25.46
C GLU A 282 -13.35 1.78 24.22
N ASP A 283 -12.62 2.89 24.39
CA ASP A 283 -12.15 3.68 23.27
C ASP A 283 -11.18 2.85 22.40
N PRO A 284 -11.21 3.00 21.06
CA PRO A 284 -10.28 2.33 20.16
C PRO A 284 -8.82 2.61 20.55
N LYS A 285 -8.01 1.56 20.57
CA LYS A 285 -6.58 1.62 20.87
C LYS A 285 -5.79 1.39 19.60
N MET A 286 -4.79 2.24 19.36
CA MET A 286 -3.99 2.17 18.14
C MET A 286 -2.57 1.69 18.43
N GLY A 287 -2.07 0.80 17.59
CA GLY A 287 -0.69 0.36 17.49
C GLY A 287 -0.14 0.53 16.08
N LYS A 288 1.13 0.24 15.91
CA LYS A 288 1.84 0.22 14.63
C LYS A 288 2.83 -0.94 14.64
N ALA A 289 2.83 -1.77 13.61
CA ALA A 289 3.69 -2.95 13.50
C ALA A 289 4.48 -2.94 12.19
N LEU A 290 5.70 -3.44 12.22
CA LEU A 290 6.37 -3.93 11.01
C LEU A 290 5.92 -5.36 10.80
N ILE A 291 5.30 -5.64 9.67
CA ILE A 291 4.80 -6.97 9.30
C ILE A 291 5.57 -7.56 8.13
N ARG A 292 5.49 -8.88 7.98
CA ARG A 292 5.99 -9.65 6.85
C ARG A 292 4.89 -10.57 6.33
N PHE A 293 4.77 -10.67 5.01
CA PHE A 293 3.87 -11.62 4.34
C PHE A 293 4.60 -12.95 4.15
N ASP A 294 4.05 -14.04 4.68
CA ASP A 294 4.60 -15.39 4.72
C ASP A 294 3.53 -16.41 4.27
N SER A 295 3.38 -16.64 2.96
CA SER A 295 2.52 -17.70 2.41
C SER A 295 1.09 -17.69 2.96
N ASN A 296 0.33 -16.62 2.70
CA ASN A 296 -1.01 -16.32 3.25
C ASN A 296 -1.08 -15.96 4.74
N LEU A 297 0.04 -16.02 5.46
CA LEU A 297 0.14 -15.55 6.84
C LEU A 297 0.76 -14.16 6.87
N ILE A 298 0.37 -13.36 7.87
CA ILE A 298 0.93 -12.02 8.06
C ILE A 298 1.55 -11.96 9.44
N ARG A 299 2.89 -12.06 9.51
CA ARG A 299 3.62 -12.10 10.78
C ARG A 299 4.06 -10.72 11.21
N VAL A 300 3.90 -10.41 12.49
CA VAL A 300 4.51 -9.25 13.12
C VAL A 300 6.00 -9.54 13.29
N VAL A 301 6.83 -8.80 12.55
CA VAL A 301 8.29 -8.83 12.73
C VAL A 301 8.67 -8.12 14.03
N ARG A 302 8.06 -6.95 14.26
CA ARG A 302 8.17 -6.21 15.54
C ARG A 302 7.07 -5.16 15.64
N TRP A 303 6.69 -4.84 16.87
CA TRP A 303 5.87 -3.67 17.15
C TRP A 303 6.73 -2.40 17.08
N ILE A 304 6.31 -1.43 16.26
CA ILE A 304 6.90 -0.08 16.23
C ILE A 304 6.29 0.75 17.36
N LYS A 305 4.97 0.65 17.50
CA LYS A 305 4.18 1.16 18.63
C LYS A 305 3.27 0.03 19.09
N PRO A 306 3.52 -0.63 20.22
CA PRO A 306 2.63 -1.66 20.74
C PRO A 306 1.22 -1.11 20.93
N ILE A 307 0.20 -1.93 20.71
CA ILE A 307 -1.17 -1.58 21.09
C ILE A 307 -1.18 -1.43 22.62
N PRO A 308 -1.68 -0.32 23.17
CA PRO A 308 -1.87 -0.20 24.61
C PRO A 308 -2.64 -1.42 25.13
N THR A 309 -2.02 -2.21 26.00
CA THR A 309 -2.73 -3.29 26.69
C THR A 309 -3.79 -2.69 27.60
N ALA A 310 -4.72 -3.52 28.11
CA ALA A 310 -5.69 -3.04 29.10
C ALA A 310 -4.95 -2.25 30.18
N LYS A 311 -5.41 -1.01 30.41
CA LYS A 311 -4.79 -0.14 31.41
C LYS A 311 -4.91 -0.87 32.75
N SER A 312 -3.81 -0.99 33.48
CA SER A 312 -3.88 -1.35 34.88
C SER A 312 -4.60 -0.24 35.63
N TYR A 313 -5.36 -0.58 36.66
CA TYR A 313 -5.87 0.41 37.60
C TYR A 313 -5.16 0.28 38.95
N MET A 314 -5.11 1.38 39.67
CA MET A 314 -4.65 1.44 41.04
C MET A 314 -5.86 1.34 41.96
N ALA A 315 -5.75 0.52 43.00
CA ALA A 315 -6.79 0.28 43.99
C ALA A 315 -6.18 0.34 45.39
N LEU A 316 -6.56 1.34 46.18
CA LEU A 316 -6.23 1.36 47.60
C LEU A 316 -7.33 0.61 48.35
N ILE A 317 -7.00 -0.58 48.88
CA ILE A 317 -8.02 -1.41 49.52
C ILE A 317 -8.18 -0.96 50.97
N SER A 318 -9.03 0.03 51.19
CA SER A 318 -9.32 0.56 52.51
C SER A 318 -10.23 -0.35 53.31
N ASN A 319 -10.46 0.00 54.57
CA ASN A 319 -11.41 -0.73 55.40
C ASN A 319 -12.85 -0.69 54.83
N LYS A 320 -13.20 0.30 54.00
CA LYS A 320 -14.54 0.40 53.38
C LYS A 320 -14.80 -0.70 52.36
N ASP A 321 -13.75 -1.20 51.72
CA ASP A 321 -13.87 -2.22 50.65
C ASP A 321 -13.97 -3.64 51.19
N LYS A 322 -13.66 -3.80 52.49
CA LYS A 322 -13.71 -5.08 53.19
C LYS A 322 -15.11 -5.42 53.70
N PHE A 323 -16.11 -4.58 53.48
CA PHE A 323 -17.49 -4.81 53.91
C PHE A 323 -18.46 -4.55 52.77
N ASN A 324 -19.50 -5.36 52.65
CA ASN A 324 -20.58 -5.09 51.72
C ASN A 324 -21.50 -3.96 52.23
N SER A 325 -22.51 -3.58 51.44
CA SER A 325 -23.46 -2.52 51.80
C SER A 325 -24.33 -2.80 53.03
N ARG A 326 -24.31 -4.02 53.57
CA ARG A 326 -25.00 -4.40 54.82
C ARG A 326 -24.04 -4.42 56.03
N GLY A 327 -22.79 -4.00 55.86
CA GLY A 327 -21.77 -4.04 56.91
C GLY A 327 -21.21 -5.44 57.19
N VAL A 328 -21.49 -6.43 56.34
CA VAL A 328 -20.94 -7.79 56.50
C VAL A 328 -19.55 -7.84 55.88
N ARG A 329 -18.57 -8.35 56.66
CA ARG A 329 -17.19 -8.49 56.22
C ARG A 329 -17.06 -9.45 55.04
N LEU A 330 -16.29 -9.04 54.05
CA LEU A 330 -15.95 -9.79 52.85
C LEU A 330 -14.64 -10.53 53.07
N TYR A 331 -14.63 -11.83 52.75
CA TYR A 331 -13.47 -12.71 52.98
C TYR A 331 -12.79 -13.19 51.69
N SER A 332 -13.41 -12.98 50.53
CA SER A 332 -12.83 -13.37 49.25
C SER A 332 -12.15 -12.18 48.58
N ILE A 333 -10.98 -12.42 48.01
CA ILE A 333 -10.21 -11.43 47.23
C ILE A 333 -11.13 -10.78 46.18
N ARG A 334 -11.87 -11.60 45.43
CA ARG A 334 -12.78 -11.13 44.39
C ARG A 334 -13.87 -10.21 44.94
N ALA A 335 -14.51 -10.56 46.07
CA ALA A 335 -15.56 -9.72 46.63
C ALA A 335 -15.03 -8.37 47.11
N ILE A 336 -13.83 -8.35 47.71
CA ILE A 336 -13.16 -7.12 48.16
C ILE A 336 -12.85 -6.22 46.97
N LEU A 337 -12.17 -6.75 45.94
CA LEU A 337 -11.85 -5.98 44.72
C LEU A 337 -13.12 -5.49 43.99
N ARG A 338 -14.21 -6.27 44.03
CA ARG A 338 -15.50 -5.85 43.48
C ARG A 338 -16.11 -4.70 44.27
N GLN A 339 -16.04 -4.77 45.60
CA GLN A 339 -16.58 -3.73 46.48
C GLN A 339 -15.82 -2.42 46.30
N ASP A 340 -14.49 -2.49 46.21
CA ASP A 340 -13.60 -1.38 45.85
C ASP A 340 -14.05 -0.70 44.54
N ARG A 341 -14.17 -1.47 43.44
CA ARG A 341 -14.66 -0.88 42.18
C ARG A 341 -16.09 -0.34 42.26
N ALA A 342 -16.97 -0.98 43.03
CA ALA A 342 -18.31 -0.45 43.26
C ALA A 342 -18.30 0.87 44.04
N ASN A 343 -17.39 1.04 44.99
CA ASN A 343 -17.20 2.29 45.73
C ASN A 343 -16.66 3.39 44.82
N PHE A 344 -15.62 3.10 44.03
CA PHE A 344 -15.03 4.03 43.06
C PHE A 344 -16.09 4.64 42.12
N TYR A 345 -16.87 3.81 41.42
CA TYR A 345 -17.88 4.31 40.47
C TYR A 345 -19.10 4.97 41.12
N ARG A 346 -19.27 4.85 42.44
CA ARG A 346 -20.30 5.58 43.20
C ARG A 346 -19.78 6.91 43.77
N GLY A 347 -18.57 7.35 43.40
CA GLY A 347 -17.94 8.55 43.93
C GLY A 347 -17.49 8.39 45.39
N ARG A 348 -17.30 7.15 45.86
CA ARG A 348 -16.84 6.81 47.21
C ARG A 348 -15.49 6.08 47.21
N GLY A 349 -14.78 6.10 46.07
CA GLY A 349 -13.44 5.51 45.96
C GLY A 349 -12.44 6.28 46.82
N ASP A 350 -11.32 5.63 47.09
CA ASP A 350 -10.23 6.25 47.82
C ASP A 350 -9.37 7.12 46.89
N MET A 351 -8.63 8.07 47.46
CA MET A 351 -7.91 9.10 46.68
C MET A 351 -6.84 8.55 45.73
N GLU A 352 -6.26 7.39 46.06
CA GLU A 352 -5.24 6.71 45.25
C GLU A 352 -5.85 5.80 44.16
N ASP A 353 -7.18 5.66 44.12
CA ASP A 353 -7.86 4.86 43.12
C ASP A 353 -7.80 5.53 41.74
N THR A 354 -7.48 4.73 40.72
CA THR A 354 -7.60 5.18 39.33
C THR A 354 -8.69 4.43 38.59
N GLY A 355 -9.35 5.13 37.68
CA GLY A 355 -10.38 4.56 36.82
C GLY A 355 -9.79 3.93 35.56
N ILE A 356 -10.36 2.80 35.14
CA ILE A 356 -10.18 2.28 33.79
C ILE A 356 -11.54 2.09 33.12
N GLY A 357 -11.61 2.25 31.80
CA GLY A 357 -12.85 2.00 31.04
C GLY A 357 -13.38 0.58 31.23
N TYR A 358 -12.48 -0.38 31.49
CA TYR A 358 -12.80 -1.80 31.62
C TYR A 358 -13.94 -2.08 32.61
N PHE A 359 -14.05 -1.41 33.77
CA PHE A 359 -15.12 -1.71 34.74
C PHE A 359 -16.31 -0.76 34.68
N ARG A 360 -16.36 0.13 33.68
CA ARG A 360 -17.44 1.12 33.53
C ARG A 360 -18.76 0.45 33.15
N THR A 361 -18.72 -0.60 32.35
CA THR A 361 -19.94 -1.29 31.87
C THR A 361 -20.33 -2.45 32.78
N PHE A 362 -21.64 -2.74 32.85
CA PHE A 362 -22.15 -3.89 33.61
C PHE A 362 -21.60 -5.22 33.08
N GLN A 363 -21.50 -5.39 31.77
CA GLN A 363 -20.98 -6.61 31.17
C GLN A 363 -19.52 -6.87 31.53
N ALA A 364 -18.68 -5.85 31.53
CA ALA A 364 -17.27 -6.03 31.86
C ALA A 364 -17.06 -6.26 33.37
N ARG A 365 -17.92 -5.67 34.23
CA ARG A 365 -18.05 -6.09 35.63
C ARG A 365 -18.52 -7.54 35.77
N LYS A 366 -19.39 -8.03 34.89
CA LYS A 366 -19.77 -9.47 34.87
C LYS A 366 -18.61 -10.36 34.44
N LYS A 367 -17.79 -9.95 33.47
CA LYS A 367 -16.56 -10.66 33.06
C LYS A 367 -15.56 -10.78 34.22
N PHE A 368 -15.45 -9.75 35.06
CA PHE A 368 -14.65 -9.76 36.28
C PHE A 368 -14.93 -10.99 37.16
N GLU A 369 -16.19 -11.43 37.27
CA GLU A 369 -16.60 -12.52 38.16
C GLU A 369 -15.97 -13.86 37.77
N TYR A 370 -15.60 -14.02 36.50
CA TYR A 370 -15.05 -15.27 35.95
C TYR A 370 -13.54 -15.24 35.74
N MET A 371 -12.87 -14.11 35.99
CA MET A 371 -11.42 -14.02 35.78
C MET A 371 -10.62 -14.75 36.84
N LYS A 372 -9.58 -15.48 36.46
CA LYS A 372 -8.64 -16.10 37.41
C LYS A 372 -7.76 -15.01 38.03
N ILE A 373 -7.70 -14.95 39.36
CA ILE A 373 -6.82 -14.00 40.06
C ILE A 373 -5.42 -14.60 40.13
N VAL A 374 -4.40 -13.83 39.72
CA VAL A 374 -2.99 -14.25 39.73
C VAL A 374 -2.17 -13.16 40.40
N PRO A 375 -1.68 -13.37 41.64
CA PRO A 375 -0.78 -12.41 42.27
C PRO A 375 0.55 -12.33 41.51
N LYS A 376 1.12 -11.12 41.42
CA LYS A 376 2.50 -10.89 40.98
C LYS A 376 3.40 -10.73 42.20
N ASN A 377 4.52 -11.45 42.20
CA ASN A 377 5.57 -11.37 43.22
C ASN A 377 5.10 -11.67 44.65
N LEU A 378 3.94 -12.32 44.81
CA LEU A 378 3.36 -12.71 46.10
C LEU A 378 2.69 -14.08 45.95
N SER A 379 2.62 -14.84 47.04
CA SER A 379 1.76 -16.03 47.10
C SER A 379 0.29 -15.62 47.17
N MET A 380 -0.60 -16.55 46.82
CA MET A 380 -2.05 -16.31 46.94
C MET A 380 -2.46 -16.02 48.39
N ASP A 381 -1.86 -16.71 49.36
CA ASP A 381 -2.13 -16.51 50.78
C ASP A 381 -1.63 -15.15 51.28
N ALA A 382 -0.45 -14.71 50.81
CA ALA A 382 0.07 -13.38 51.14
C ALA A 382 -0.84 -12.27 50.58
N LEU A 383 -1.30 -12.41 49.34
CA LEU A 383 -2.27 -11.47 48.76
C LEU A 383 -3.58 -11.46 49.56
N LYS A 384 -4.11 -12.64 49.91
CA LYS A 384 -5.33 -12.77 50.71
C LYS A 384 -5.17 -12.11 52.09
N SER A 385 -4.07 -12.37 52.78
CA SER A 385 -3.78 -11.78 54.09
C SER A 385 -3.72 -10.26 54.00
N SER A 386 -2.98 -9.73 53.03
CA SER A 386 -2.84 -8.28 52.84
C SER A 386 -4.19 -7.60 52.59
N LEU A 387 -5.04 -8.20 51.74
CA LEU A 387 -6.39 -7.70 51.49
C LEU A 387 -7.32 -7.74 52.69
N LEU A 388 -7.19 -8.75 53.56
CA LEU A 388 -8.06 -8.92 54.72
C LEU A 388 -7.66 -8.04 55.89
N TYR A 389 -6.36 -7.81 56.10
CA TYR A 389 -5.84 -7.27 57.35
C TYR A 389 -5.07 -5.95 57.19
N GLU A 390 -4.64 -5.60 55.99
CA GLU A 390 -3.83 -4.40 55.73
C GLU A 390 -4.59 -3.39 54.86
N ILE A 391 -3.97 -2.27 54.50
CA ILE A 391 -4.50 -1.30 53.53
C ILE A 391 -3.53 -1.24 52.34
N PRO A 392 -3.48 -2.29 51.51
CA PRO A 392 -2.51 -2.34 50.42
C PRO A 392 -2.93 -1.43 49.27
N LEU A 393 -1.93 -0.86 48.61
CA LEU A 393 -2.11 -0.24 47.29
C LEU A 393 -1.79 -1.28 46.23
N LEU A 394 -2.78 -1.62 45.41
CA LEU A 394 -2.68 -2.66 44.40
C LEU A 394 -2.70 -2.05 43.00
N ARG A 395 -1.89 -2.62 42.10
CA ARG A 395 -2.00 -2.45 40.66
C ARG A 395 -2.67 -3.69 40.07
N ILE A 396 -3.82 -3.50 39.44
CA ILE A 396 -4.64 -4.59 38.92
C ILE A 396 -4.70 -4.48 37.41
N THR A 397 -4.25 -5.53 36.73
CA THR A 397 -4.16 -5.59 35.27
C THR A 397 -5.03 -6.73 34.74
N PRO A 398 -6.21 -6.44 34.17
CA PRO A 398 -7.02 -7.46 33.51
C PRO A 398 -6.37 -7.85 32.17
N LYS A 399 -6.06 -9.15 31.99
CA LYS A 399 -5.42 -9.67 30.77
C LYS A 399 -5.89 -11.08 30.48
N ASN A 400 -6.50 -11.32 29.31
CA ASN A 400 -6.82 -12.65 28.78
C ASN A 400 -7.54 -13.59 29.79
N GLY A 401 -8.58 -13.10 30.47
CA GLY A 401 -9.32 -13.88 31.48
C GLY A 401 -8.61 -14.01 32.84
N VAL A 402 -7.48 -13.33 33.02
CA VAL A 402 -6.73 -13.25 34.27
C VAL A 402 -6.79 -11.83 34.83
N LEU A 403 -6.80 -11.72 36.15
CA LEU A 403 -6.54 -10.48 36.89
C LEU A 403 -5.17 -10.60 37.54
N GLU A 404 -4.16 -9.99 36.92
CA GLU A 404 -2.85 -9.88 37.52
C GLU A 404 -2.92 -8.82 38.63
N VAL A 405 -2.60 -9.21 39.86
CA VAL A 405 -2.68 -8.33 41.04
C VAL A 405 -1.28 -8.16 41.62
N GLU A 406 -0.75 -6.95 41.51
CA GLU A 406 0.57 -6.58 42.04
C GLU A 406 0.39 -5.68 43.25
N ARG A 407 1.04 -5.99 44.37
CA ARG A 407 1.11 -5.08 45.51
C ARG A 407 2.20 -4.05 45.26
N VAL A 408 1.82 -2.78 45.27
CA VAL A 408 2.73 -1.64 45.09
C VAL A 408 3.22 -1.14 46.44
N ARG A 409 2.36 -1.12 47.46
CA ARG A 409 2.67 -0.76 48.85
C ARG A 409 1.84 -1.61 49.80
#